data_AF-Q3BVR3-F1
#
_entry.id   AF-Q3BVR3-F1
#
_cell.length_a   1.000
_cell.length_b   1.000
_cell.length_c   1.000
_cell.angle_alpha   90.00
_cell.angle_beta   90.00
_cell.angle_gamma   90.00
#
_symmetry.space_group_name_H-M   'P 1'
#
loop_
_entity.id
_entity.type
_entity.pdbx_description
1 polymer ?
#
loop_
_entity_poly.entity_id
_entity_poly.type
_entity_poly.pdbx_seq_one_letter_code
_entity_poly.pdbx_strand_id
1 'polypeptide(L)'
;MRQAPAAPFRSGGSLRRHAAIRTAHVPSRQPSHGAPARLRAPSSGPNSAMNEFTPPPWKRSNPKGKAKSTPLTDAQKAAAKQRAEEAGRPYPNLVDNMWASRQPK
;
A
#
# COMPACT_ATOMS: atom_id res chain seq x y z
N MET A 1 22.90 -24.04 39.74
CA MET A 1 23.06 -22.62 40.15
C MET A 1 22.05 -21.79 39.36
N ARG A 2 20.90 -21.47 39.97
CA ARG A 2 20.49 -20.11 40.44
C ARG A 2 20.26 -19.13 39.26
N GLN A 3 19.02 -19.07 38.74
CA GLN A 3 17.97 -18.02 38.95
C GLN A 3 18.32 -16.67 38.27
N ALA A 4 17.63 -16.19 37.23
CA ALA A 4 16.23 -15.67 37.10
C ALA A 4 16.31 -14.15 36.78
N PRO A 5 15.23 -13.38 36.53
CA PRO A 5 13.97 -13.62 35.81
C PRO A 5 13.65 -12.54 34.74
N ALA A 6 12.57 -12.79 33.98
CA ALA A 6 11.93 -11.85 33.05
C ALA A 6 11.43 -10.55 33.72
N ALA A 7 11.52 -9.43 32.99
CA ALA A 7 10.97 -8.14 33.41
C ALA A 7 9.49 -7.98 32.98
N PRO A 8 8.63 -7.36 33.82
CA PRO A 8 7.19 -7.26 33.59
C PRO A 8 6.75 -6.12 32.67
N PHE A 9 5.65 -6.42 31.98
CA PHE A 9 4.76 -5.57 31.21
C PHE A 9 4.32 -4.32 31.99
N ARG A 10 4.52 -3.12 31.43
CA ARG A 10 4.03 -1.86 32.01
C ARG A 10 2.63 -1.52 31.46
N SER A 11 1.71 -1.50 32.42
CA SER A 11 0.33 -1.04 32.38
C SER A 11 0.18 0.47 32.18
N GLY A 12 -0.96 0.87 31.62
CA GLY A 12 -1.62 2.16 31.83
C GLY A 12 -1.24 3.23 30.81
N GLY A 13 -2.15 3.98 30.20
CA GLY A 13 -3.58 4.12 30.42
C GLY A 13 -4.05 5.42 29.74
N SER A 14 -5.33 5.73 29.94
CA SER A 14 -5.97 7.02 29.65
C SER A 14 -6.62 7.19 28.27
N LEU A 15 -7.79 6.54 28.14
CA LEU A 15 -8.94 7.11 27.44
C LEU A 15 -9.24 8.50 28.00
N ARG A 16 -8.97 9.55 27.23
CA ARG A 16 -9.55 10.88 27.45
C ARG A 16 -10.77 11.03 26.54
N ARG A 17 -11.93 10.85 27.18
CA ARG A 17 -13.24 11.24 26.66
C ARG A 17 -13.29 12.77 26.68
N HIS A 18 -13.43 13.41 25.53
CA HIS A 18 -13.84 14.82 25.50
C HIS A 18 -15.35 14.86 25.37
N ALA A 19 -15.93 15.56 26.35
CA ALA A 19 -17.35 15.68 26.61
C ALA A 19 -18.10 16.37 25.47
N ALA A 20 -19.34 15.93 25.31
CA ALA A 20 -20.37 16.57 24.53
C ALA A 20 -20.64 17.98 25.07
N ILE A 21 -20.60 18.97 24.18
CA ILE A 21 -21.18 20.28 24.43
C ILE A 21 -22.50 20.34 23.66
N ARG A 22 -23.59 20.38 24.44
CA ARG A 22 -24.96 20.60 23.99
C ARG A 22 -25.09 22.07 23.61
N THR A 23 -25.44 22.36 22.36
CA THR A 23 -25.92 23.68 21.94
C THR A 23 -27.39 23.59 21.60
N ALA A 24 -28.12 24.61 22.07
CA ALA A 24 -29.55 24.67 22.21
C ALA A 24 -30.35 24.66 20.90
N HIS A 25 -31.60 24.20 21.06
CA HIS A 25 -32.71 24.26 20.13
C HIS A 25 -33.26 25.68 20.00
N VAL A 26 -33.47 26.14 18.76
CA VAL A 26 -34.25 27.34 18.41
C VAL A 26 -35.12 27.00 17.18
N PRO A 27 -36.40 27.41 17.14
CA PRO A 27 -37.43 26.74 16.35
C PRO A 27 -37.60 27.21 14.89
N SER A 28 -38.25 26.31 14.15
CA SER A 28 -38.86 26.37 12.83
C SER A 28 -39.18 27.73 12.20
N ARG A 29 -38.81 27.87 10.92
CA ARG A 29 -39.65 28.54 9.92
C ARG A 29 -39.39 27.95 8.53
N GLN A 30 -40.34 27.14 8.04
CA GLN A 30 -40.40 26.71 6.64
C GLN A 30 -41.13 27.78 5.83
N PRO A 31 -40.55 28.36 4.77
CA PRO A 31 -41.31 28.98 3.71
C PRO A 31 -41.60 27.95 2.61
N SER A 32 -42.87 27.83 2.29
CA SER A 32 -43.43 26.96 1.28
C SER A 32 -43.37 27.59 -0.13
N HIS A 33 -43.38 26.70 -1.13
CA HIS A 33 -43.80 26.88 -2.54
C HIS A 33 -42.75 27.36 -3.58
N GLY A 34 -42.38 26.46 -4.50
CA GLY A 34 -42.59 26.69 -5.94
C GLY A 34 -41.39 26.93 -6.88
N ALA A 35 -40.84 25.82 -7.43
CA ALA A 35 -40.38 25.61 -8.82
C ALA A 35 -39.18 26.42 -9.42
N PRO A 36 -38.62 26.00 -10.59
CA PRO A 36 -38.38 24.66 -11.14
C PRO A 36 -36.88 24.36 -11.35
N ALA A 37 -36.59 23.10 -11.70
CA ALA A 37 -35.27 22.60 -12.06
C ALA A 37 -34.56 23.47 -13.12
N ARG A 38 -33.43 24.08 -12.74
CA ARG A 38 -32.30 24.23 -13.66
C ARG A 38 -31.33 23.12 -13.35
N LEU A 39 -31.28 22.13 -14.23
CA LEU A 39 -30.22 21.13 -14.29
C LEU A 39 -28.88 21.87 -14.44
N ARG A 40 -28.20 22.16 -13.34
CA ARG A 40 -26.77 22.46 -13.37
C ARG A 40 -26.08 21.11 -13.48
N ALA A 41 -25.70 20.73 -14.71
CA ALA A 41 -24.83 19.58 -14.91
C ALA A 41 -23.60 19.74 -14.00
N PRO A 42 -23.26 18.77 -13.13
CA PRO A 42 -21.92 18.73 -12.58
C PRO A 42 -20.98 18.46 -13.75
N SER A 43 -19.99 19.32 -13.95
CA SER A 43 -18.91 19.04 -14.90
C SER A 43 -18.28 17.71 -14.49
N SER A 44 -18.57 16.66 -15.25
CA SER A 44 -17.90 15.38 -15.11
C SER A 44 -16.46 15.62 -15.55
N GLY A 45 -15.58 15.88 -14.58
CA GLY A 45 -14.14 15.80 -14.82
C GLY A 45 -13.82 14.39 -15.31
N PRO A 46 -12.76 14.20 -16.12
CA PRO A 46 -12.53 12.99 -16.91
C PRO A 46 -12.33 11.67 -16.13
N ASN A 47 -12.49 11.67 -14.80
CA ASN A 47 -12.08 10.58 -13.91
C ASN A 47 -13.19 10.09 -12.95
N SER A 48 -14.48 10.36 -13.17
CA SER A 48 -15.57 9.95 -12.24
C SER A 48 -16.21 8.58 -12.50
N ALA A 49 -15.74 7.79 -13.48
CA ALA A 49 -16.41 6.56 -13.90
C ALA A 49 -15.58 5.27 -13.75
N MET A 50 -14.69 5.17 -12.74
CA MET A 50 -13.83 3.97 -12.57
C MET A 50 -13.69 3.48 -11.11
N ASN A 51 -14.64 3.76 -10.22
CA ASN A 51 -14.64 3.15 -8.89
C ASN A 51 -15.90 2.30 -8.67
N GLU A 52 -16.10 1.32 -9.55
CA GLU A 52 -16.90 0.14 -9.20
C GLU A 52 -16.05 -0.81 -8.34
N PHE A 53 -16.52 -1.00 -7.10
CA PHE A 53 -16.16 -2.01 -6.10
C PHE A 53 -14.83 -2.77 -6.28
N THR A 54 -13.69 -2.13 -6.03
CA THR A 54 -12.44 -2.86 -5.81
C THR A 54 -12.49 -3.54 -4.44
N PRO A 55 -12.48 -4.89 -4.35
CA PRO A 55 -12.51 -5.57 -3.07
C PRO A 55 -11.26 -5.25 -2.25
N PRO A 56 -11.37 -5.20 -0.92
CA PRO A 56 -10.23 -4.92 -0.07
C PRO A 56 -9.18 -6.02 -0.22
N PRO A 57 -7.88 -5.70 -0.01
CA PRO A 57 -6.77 -6.59 -0.36
C PRO A 57 -6.85 -7.99 0.28
N TRP A 58 -7.45 -8.12 1.47
CA TRP A 58 -7.65 -9.40 2.16
C TRP A 58 -8.82 -10.26 1.62
N LYS A 59 -9.69 -9.69 0.78
CA LYS A 59 -10.79 -10.41 0.12
C LYS A 59 -10.44 -10.82 -1.31
N ARG A 60 -9.25 -10.42 -1.79
CA ARG A 60 -8.74 -10.80 -3.12
C ARG A 60 -8.22 -12.24 -3.06
N SER A 61 -8.50 -13.01 -4.10
CA SER A 61 -7.87 -14.32 -4.29
C SER A 61 -6.35 -14.17 -4.34
N ASN A 62 -5.62 -15.17 -3.82
CA ASN A 62 -4.16 -15.23 -3.98
C ASN A 62 -3.82 -15.01 -5.45
N PRO A 63 -3.01 -13.99 -5.81
CA PRO A 63 -2.62 -13.79 -7.21
C PRO A 63 -2.00 -15.09 -7.70
N LYS A 64 -2.64 -15.74 -8.69
CA LYS A 64 -2.04 -16.89 -9.39
C LYS A 64 -0.67 -16.41 -9.84
N GLY A 65 0.37 -17.09 -9.35
CA GLY A 65 1.72 -16.55 -9.25
C GLY A 65 2.08 -15.75 -10.49
N LYS A 66 2.45 -14.48 -10.30
CA LYS A 66 3.06 -13.68 -11.36
C LYS A 66 4.12 -14.56 -12.03
N ALA A 67 4.17 -14.52 -13.36
CA ALA A 67 4.97 -15.41 -14.21
C ALA A 67 6.23 -15.91 -13.50
N LYS A 68 6.45 -17.24 -13.52
CA LYS A 68 7.59 -17.90 -12.85
C LYS A 68 8.84 -17.04 -13.00
N SER A 69 9.54 -16.81 -11.88
CA SER A 69 10.81 -16.09 -11.88
C SER A 69 11.67 -16.61 -13.03
N THR A 70 12.03 -15.72 -13.96
CA THR A 70 12.82 -16.12 -15.11
C THR A 70 14.27 -16.22 -14.68
N PRO A 71 14.90 -17.40 -14.77
CA PRO A 71 16.31 -17.54 -14.43
C PRO A 71 17.20 -16.80 -15.44
N LEU A 72 18.39 -16.41 -14.99
CA LEU A 72 19.43 -15.87 -15.86
C LEU A 72 19.91 -16.97 -16.83
N THR A 73 20.23 -16.58 -18.06
CA THR A 73 20.94 -17.45 -19.00
C THR A 73 22.36 -17.71 -18.49
N ASP A 74 23.00 -18.78 -18.97
CA ASP A 74 24.36 -19.09 -18.51
C ASP A 74 25.38 -18.03 -18.96
N ALA A 75 25.16 -17.42 -20.13
CA ALA A 75 25.93 -16.26 -20.59
C ALA A 75 25.79 -15.06 -19.64
N GLN A 76 24.57 -14.77 -19.17
CA GLN A 76 24.33 -13.71 -18.19
C GLN A 76 25.02 -14.00 -16.85
N LYS A 77 25.01 -15.26 -16.38
CA LYS A 77 25.72 -15.65 -15.14
C LYS A 77 27.24 -15.48 -15.29
N ALA A 78 27.80 -15.84 -16.43
CA ALA A 78 29.23 -15.67 -16.71
C ALA A 78 29.61 -14.18 -16.69
N ALA A 79 28.81 -13.33 -17.36
CA ALA A 79 29.02 -11.88 -17.36
C ALA A 79 28.90 -11.28 -15.94
N ALA A 80 27.94 -11.73 -15.14
CA ALA A 80 27.79 -11.30 -13.75
C ALA A 80 29.01 -11.68 -12.91
N LYS A 81 29.51 -12.91 -13.07
CA LYS A 81 30.69 -13.40 -12.35
C LYS A 81 31.94 -12.60 -12.71
N GLN A 82 32.18 -12.37 -14.00
CA GLN A 82 33.32 -11.58 -14.46
C GLN A 82 33.29 -10.16 -13.86
N ARG A 83 32.14 -9.49 -13.90
CA ARG A 83 32.00 -8.15 -13.34
C ARG A 83 32.22 -8.12 -11.82
N ALA A 84 31.76 -9.15 -11.12
CA ALA A 84 31.98 -9.27 -9.68
C ALA A 84 33.48 -9.43 -9.37
N GLU A 85 34.20 -10.25 -10.14
CA GLU A 85 35.65 -10.44 -10.01
C GLU A 85 36.43 -9.14 -10.29
N GLU A 86 36.08 -8.42 -11.36
CA GLU A 86 36.66 -7.11 -11.70
C GLU A 86 36.43 -6.07 -10.59
N ALA A 87 35.27 -6.13 -9.94
CA ALA A 87 34.91 -5.25 -8.83
C ALA A 87 35.40 -5.74 -7.45
N GLY A 88 36.05 -6.91 -7.38
CA GLY A 88 36.47 -7.54 -6.12
C GLY A 88 35.32 -7.93 -5.18
N ARG A 89 34.11 -8.14 -5.73
CA ARG A 89 32.90 -8.51 -4.98
C ARG A 89 32.73 -10.03 -5.00
N PRO A 90 32.38 -10.66 -3.87
CA PRO A 90 32.06 -12.09 -3.88
C PRO A 90 30.84 -12.37 -4.75
N TYR A 91 30.88 -13.51 -5.46
CA TYR A 91 29.77 -14.06 -6.23
C TYR A 91 29.25 -15.33 -5.54
N PRO A 92 27.93 -15.61 -5.49
CA PRO A 92 26.82 -14.89 -6.13
C PRO A 92 26.36 -13.65 -5.36
N ASN A 93 26.05 -12.56 -6.08
CA ASN A 93 25.56 -11.32 -5.49
C ASN A 93 24.38 -10.71 -6.28
N LEU A 94 23.59 -9.84 -5.63
CA LEU A 94 22.41 -9.25 -6.26
C LEU A 94 22.74 -8.17 -7.30
N VAL A 95 23.76 -7.35 -7.07
CA VAL A 95 24.07 -6.18 -7.90
C VAL A 95 24.46 -6.60 -9.32
N ASP A 96 25.34 -7.58 -9.43
CA ASP A 96 25.83 -8.08 -10.71
C ASP A 96 24.79 -8.98 -11.39
N ASN A 97 24.02 -9.75 -10.62
CA ASN A 97 22.88 -10.50 -11.16
C ASN A 97 21.77 -9.59 -11.72
N MET A 98 21.49 -8.46 -11.05
CA MET A 98 20.54 -7.44 -11.53
C MET A 98 21.04 -6.78 -12.81
N TRP A 99 22.33 -6.47 -12.89
CA TRP A 99 22.92 -5.93 -14.11
C TRP A 99 22.88 -6.94 -15.26
N ALA A 100 23.20 -8.20 -15.00
CA ALA A 100 23.16 -9.27 -15.99
C ALA A 100 21.73 -9.55 -16.49
N SER A 101 20.72 -9.43 -15.63
CA SER A 101 19.31 -9.58 -16.02
C SER A 101 18.83 -8.56 -17.06
N ARG A 102 19.53 -7.41 -17.15
CA ARG A 102 19.23 -6.32 -18.08
C ARG A 102 19.98 -6.48 -19.41
N GLN A 103 20.93 -7.41 -19.49
CA GLN A 103 21.63 -7.71 -20.72
C GLN A 103 20.73 -8.53 -21.65
N PRO A 104 20.90 -8.40 -22.98
CA PRO A 104 20.23 -9.29 -23.93
C PRO A 104 20.50 -10.76 -23.55
N LYS A 105 19.45 -11.58 -23.66
CA LYS A 105 19.52 -13.02 -23.35
C LYS A 105 20.28 -13.78 -24.41
#